data_AF-A0A6N6PWQ8-F1
#
_entry.id   AF-A0A6N6PWQ8-F1
#
_cell.length_a   1.000
_cell.length_b   1.000
_cell.length_c   1.000
_cell.angle_alpha   90.00
_cell.angle_beta   90.00
_cell.angle_gamma   90.00
#
_symmetry.space_group_name_H-M   'P 1'
#
loop_
_entity.id
_entity.type
_entity.pdbx_description
1 polymer ?
#
loop_
_entity_poly.entity_id
_entity_poly.type
_entity_poly.pdbx_seq_one_letter_code
_entity_poly.pdbx_strand_id
1 'polypeptide(L)'
;MLQLVSAAPDGFANSEERRLMYVALTRSKGRVYLLHSTSEPSQFVEELLERENGKMEVLGRVSDRLLCPRCEGRTILRREGDGWVIWGCMHFPMCDGRLAACEGCNDGAMVAVDWQVMECSGCKTRVERCARCEEGHLKLRTNSRDKSKFWACSKWRADGTGCHFTRNG
;
A
#
# COMPACT_ATOMS: atom_id res chain seq x y z
N MET A 1 -30.50 -12.21 25.31
CA MET A 1 -31.92 -12.38 24.92
C MET A 1 -32.10 -11.70 23.56
N LEU A 2 -31.94 -12.46 22.47
CA LEU A 2 -32.23 -12.10 21.08
C LEU A 2 -32.45 -13.44 20.35
N GLN A 3 -33.62 -14.03 20.56
CA GLN A 3 -34.00 -15.35 20.04
C GLN A 3 -35.44 -15.36 19.50
N LEU A 4 -35.97 -14.21 19.08
CA LEU A 4 -37.39 -14.15 18.72
C LEU A 4 -37.70 -14.44 17.25
N VAL A 5 -36.70 -14.46 16.35
CA VAL A 5 -36.89 -14.78 14.92
C VAL A 5 -35.57 -15.30 14.31
N SER A 6 -35.10 -16.49 14.67
CA SER A 6 -34.00 -17.14 13.93
C SER A 6 -34.51 -18.43 13.29
N ALA A 7 -34.26 -18.63 12.00
CA ALA A 7 -34.52 -19.91 11.34
C ALA A 7 -33.69 -21.02 12.01
N ALA A 8 -34.12 -22.27 11.88
CA ALA A 8 -33.35 -23.41 12.41
C ALA A 8 -31.94 -23.38 11.79
N PRO A 9 -30.88 -23.63 12.57
CA PRO A 9 -29.52 -23.61 12.06
C PRO A 9 -29.40 -24.63 10.92
N ASP A 10 -29.16 -24.13 9.71
CA ASP A 10 -28.79 -24.99 8.60
C ASP A 10 -27.31 -25.35 8.74
N GLY A 11 -26.87 -26.45 8.11
CA GLY A 11 -25.49 -26.97 8.23
C GLY A 11 -24.43 -26.09 7.56
N PHE A 12 -24.74 -24.84 7.22
CA PHE A 12 -23.91 -23.97 6.42
C PHE A 12 -23.34 -22.83 7.28
N ALA A 13 -22.03 -22.62 7.22
CA ALA A 13 -21.35 -21.64 8.05
C ALA A 13 -21.85 -20.20 7.78
N ASN A 14 -22.25 -19.50 8.85
CA ASN A 14 -22.73 -18.12 8.85
C ASN A 14 -23.91 -17.89 7.87
N SER A 15 -24.82 -18.86 7.74
CA SER A 15 -25.89 -18.83 6.74
C SER A 15 -26.86 -17.66 6.88
N GLU A 16 -27.21 -17.28 8.10
CA GLU A 16 -28.05 -16.12 8.37
C GLU A 16 -27.34 -14.81 7.98
N GLU A 17 -26.08 -14.63 8.38
CA GLU A 17 -25.27 -13.46 8.01
C GLU A 17 -25.07 -13.38 6.49
N ARG A 18 -24.88 -14.52 5.82
CA ARG A 18 -24.78 -14.61 4.35
C ARG A 18 -26.07 -14.15 3.67
N ARG A 19 -27.23 -14.56 4.19
CA ARG A 19 -28.53 -14.12 3.68
C ARG A 19 -28.71 -12.62 3.88
N LEU A 20 -28.38 -12.09 5.06
CA LEU A 20 -28.47 -10.66 5.34
C LEU A 20 -27.56 -9.83 4.43
N MET A 21 -26.32 -10.26 4.24
CA MET A 21 -25.37 -9.62 3.32
C MET A 21 -25.87 -9.63 1.88
N TYR A 22 -26.34 -10.78 1.38
CA TYR A 22 -26.89 -10.89 0.03
C TYR A 22 -28.10 -9.97 -0.17
N VAL A 23 -29.03 -9.92 0.79
CA VAL A 23 -30.20 -9.04 0.73
C VAL A 23 -29.78 -7.57 0.69
N ALA A 24 -28.81 -7.16 1.52
CA ALA A 24 -28.31 -5.79 1.54
C ALA A 24 -27.66 -5.39 0.20
N LEU A 25 -26.86 -6.29 -0.39
CA LEU A 25 -26.21 -6.07 -1.69
C LEU A 25 -27.22 -6.00 -2.84
N THR A 26 -28.23 -6.87 -2.85
CA THR A 26 -29.14 -7.04 -4.01
C THR A 26 -30.40 -6.18 -3.95
N ARG A 27 -30.80 -5.68 -2.78
CA ARG A 27 -31.94 -4.75 -2.63
C ARG A 27 -31.64 -3.34 -3.12
N SER A 28 -30.36 -2.95 -3.18
CA SER A 28 -29.96 -1.65 -3.73
C SER A 28 -30.17 -1.63 -5.24
N LYS A 29 -30.84 -0.58 -5.74
CA LYS A 29 -31.04 -0.34 -7.17
C LYS A 29 -29.90 0.45 -7.82
N GLY A 30 -28.91 0.86 -7.03
CA GLY A 30 -27.78 1.69 -7.46
C GLY A 30 -26.44 1.06 -7.08
N ARG A 31 -25.44 1.91 -6.84
CA ARG A 31 -24.13 1.47 -6.34
C ARG A 31 -24.20 1.13 -4.85
N VAL A 32 -23.52 0.07 -4.44
CA VAL A 32 -23.34 -0.30 -3.04
C VAL A 32 -21.88 -0.08 -2.65
N TYR A 33 -21.65 0.54 -1.50
CA TYR A 33 -20.33 0.73 -0.93
C TYR A 33 -20.22 -0.15 0.31
N LEU A 34 -19.20 -1.00 0.36
CA LEU A 34 -18.86 -1.81 1.52
C LEU A 34 -17.67 -1.18 2.22
N LEU A 35 -17.86 -0.81 3.49
CA LEU A 35 -16.78 -0.34 4.35
C LEU A 35 -16.29 -1.51 5.18
N HIS A 36 -14.98 -1.75 5.17
CA HIS A 36 -14.36 -2.82 5.97
C HIS A 36 -13.05 -2.34 6.59
N SER A 37 -12.58 -3.08 7.60
CA SER A 37 -11.25 -2.88 8.18
C SER A 37 -10.18 -3.31 7.19
N THR A 38 -9.12 -2.51 7.08
CA THR A 38 -8.00 -2.76 6.17
C THR A 38 -7.03 -3.80 6.68
N SER A 39 -6.92 -3.95 8.00
CA SER A 39 -6.00 -4.90 8.63
C SER A 39 -6.61 -6.28 8.84
N GLU A 40 -7.94 -6.33 8.98
CA GLU A 40 -8.68 -7.54 9.31
C GLU A 40 -10.05 -7.49 8.61
N PRO A 41 -10.07 -7.73 7.28
CA PRO A 41 -11.31 -7.77 6.53
C PRO A 41 -12.18 -8.95 6.99
N SER A 42 -13.49 -8.78 6.90
CA SER A 42 -14.43 -9.86 7.14
C SER A 42 -14.27 -10.94 6.06
N GLN A 43 -14.40 -12.22 6.42
CA GLN A 43 -14.36 -13.35 5.48
C GLN A 43 -15.30 -13.14 4.27
N PHE A 44 -16.45 -12.51 4.48
CA PHE A 44 -17.41 -12.21 3.42
C PHE A 44 -16.87 -11.23 2.38
N VAL A 45 -16.04 -10.27 2.80
CA VAL A 45 -15.39 -9.31 1.91
C VAL A 45 -14.27 -9.99 1.14
N GLU A 46 -13.47 -10.83 1.80
CA GLU A 46 -12.44 -11.63 1.14
C GLU A 46 -13.03 -12.54 0.06
N GLU A 47 -14.09 -13.28 0.38
CA GLU A 47 -14.80 -14.15 -0.56
C GLU A 47 -15.36 -13.38 -1.78
N LEU A 48 -15.88 -12.17 -1.57
CA LEU A 48 -16.36 -11.32 -2.66
C LEU A 48 -15.20 -10.90 -3.58
N LEU A 49 -14.07 -10.47 -2.98
CA LEU A 49 -12.88 -10.01 -3.72
C LEU A 49 -12.26 -11.14 -4.54
N GLU A 50 -12.25 -12.38 -4.03
CA GLU A 50 -11.73 -13.55 -4.74
C GLU A 50 -12.62 -13.98 -5.92
N ARG A 51 -13.94 -13.84 -5.79
CA ARG A 51 -14.91 -14.37 -6.75
C ARG A 51 -15.23 -13.42 -7.90
N GLU A 52 -15.35 -12.13 -7.64
CA GLU A 52 -15.81 -11.15 -8.63
C GLU A 52 -14.62 -10.47 -9.30
N ASN A 53 -13.96 -11.22 -10.20
CA ASN A 53 -12.86 -10.80 -11.08
C ASN A 53 -13.27 -9.60 -11.98
N GLY A 54 -13.29 -8.38 -11.42
CA GLY A 54 -13.36 -7.12 -12.15
C GLY A 54 -14.73 -6.41 -12.18
N LYS A 55 -15.73 -6.85 -11.43
CA LYS A 55 -17.01 -6.10 -11.29
C LYS A 55 -17.08 -5.20 -10.06
N MET A 56 -16.10 -5.31 -9.16
CA MET A 56 -16.02 -4.50 -7.96
C MET A 56 -14.85 -3.53 -8.08
N GLU A 57 -15.11 -2.26 -7.78
CA GLU A 57 -14.09 -1.23 -7.68
C GLU A 57 -13.77 -1.02 -6.20
N VAL A 58 -12.53 -1.31 -5.79
CA VAL A 58 -12.06 -1.01 -4.43
C VAL A 58 -11.72 0.47 -4.36
N LEU A 59 -12.60 1.23 -3.69
CA LEU A 59 -12.46 2.67 -3.53
C LEU A 59 -11.65 2.99 -2.29
N GLY A 60 -10.61 3.79 -2.49
CA GLY A 60 -9.53 3.93 -1.52
C GLY A 60 -8.47 2.88 -1.79
N ARG A 61 -7.39 3.26 -2.49
CA ARG A 61 -6.15 2.48 -2.54
C ARG A 61 -5.51 2.53 -1.16
N VAL A 62 -6.10 1.81 -0.22
CA VAL A 62 -5.35 1.27 0.89
C VAL A 62 -4.36 0.33 0.23
N SER A 63 -3.06 0.58 0.43
CA SER A 63 -2.09 -0.44 0.07
C SER A 63 -2.27 -1.56 1.08
N ASP A 64 -3.06 -2.58 0.75
CA ASP A 64 -3.59 -3.55 1.71
C ASP A 64 -2.54 -4.32 2.52
N ARG A 65 -1.23 -4.10 2.29
CA ARG A 65 -0.15 -4.75 3.05
C ARG A 65 1.09 -3.89 3.32
N LEU A 66 1.11 -2.60 2.94
CA LEU A 66 2.31 -1.81 3.17
C LEU A 66 2.26 -1.14 4.53
N LEU A 67 2.98 -1.75 5.46
CA LEU A 67 3.21 -1.22 6.78
C LEU A 67 4.16 -0.03 6.69
N CYS A 68 3.90 0.98 7.52
CA CYS A 68 4.80 2.12 7.66
C CYS A 68 6.16 1.62 8.15
N PRO A 69 7.28 1.93 7.46
CA PRO A 69 8.61 1.50 7.87
C PRO A 69 9.09 2.14 9.19
N ARG A 70 8.37 3.17 9.69
CA ARG A 70 8.74 3.89 10.91
C ARG A 70 8.00 3.41 12.15
N CYS A 71 6.71 3.09 12.03
CA CYS A 71 5.89 2.67 13.16
C CYS A 71 5.41 1.23 13.08
N GLU A 72 5.73 0.53 11.98
CA GLU A 72 5.56 -0.92 11.73
C GLU A 72 4.13 -1.48 11.83
N GLY A 73 3.16 -0.73 12.35
CA GLY A 73 1.82 -1.23 12.63
C GLY A 73 0.69 -0.59 11.81
N ARG A 74 0.96 0.45 11.01
CA ARG A 74 -0.12 1.22 10.33
C ARG A 74 0.11 1.30 8.84
N THR A 75 -0.98 1.19 8.09
CA THR A 75 -0.97 1.24 6.63
C THR A 75 -0.43 2.57 6.10
N ILE A 76 0.36 2.49 5.03
CA ILE A 76 0.79 3.64 4.28
C ILE A 76 -0.23 3.95 3.18
N LEU A 77 -0.62 5.21 3.06
CA LEU A 77 -1.60 5.68 2.09
C LEU A 77 -0.90 6.35 0.93
N ARG A 78 -1.35 6.04 -0.29
CA ARG A 78 -1.02 6.82 -1.47
C ARG A 78 -1.76 8.16 -1.37
N ARG A 79 -1.02 9.25 -1.47
CA ARG A 79 -1.57 10.60 -1.62
C ARG A 79 -0.99 11.19 -2.88
N GLU A 80 -1.81 11.89 -3.63
CA GLU A 80 -1.39 12.58 -4.85
C GLU A 80 -1.91 14.01 -4.83
N GLY A 81 -1.21 14.87 -5.56
CA GLY A 81 -1.59 16.25 -5.84
C GLY A 81 -1.05 16.67 -7.20
N ASP A 82 -1.06 17.96 -7.51
CA ASP A 82 -0.61 18.50 -8.80
C ASP A 82 0.82 18.07 -9.15
N GLY A 83 0.94 16.98 -9.91
CA GLY A 83 2.20 16.44 -10.41
C GLY A 83 3.03 15.62 -9.41
N TRP A 84 2.55 15.33 -8.20
CA TRP A 84 3.32 14.55 -7.21
C TRP A 84 2.52 13.39 -6.64
N VAL A 85 3.24 12.29 -6.34
CA VAL A 85 2.73 11.11 -5.65
C VAL A 85 3.61 10.84 -4.43
N ILE A 86 3.00 10.69 -3.26
CA ILE A 86 3.69 10.25 -2.04
C ILE A 86 2.97 9.05 -1.44
N TRP A 87 3.75 8.20 -0.77
CA TRP A 87 3.23 7.15 0.09
C TRP A 87 3.55 7.53 1.52
N GLY A 88 2.54 7.98 2.28
CA GLY A 88 2.71 8.51 3.64
C GLY A 88 1.87 7.78 4.69
N CYS A 89 2.37 7.71 5.92
CA CYS A 89 1.66 7.07 7.03
C CYS A 89 0.25 7.66 7.21
N MET A 90 -0.74 6.80 7.45
CA MET A 90 -2.11 7.23 7.75
C MET A 90 -2.20 8.10 9.00
N HIS A 91 -1.28 7.94 9.96
CA HIS A 91 -1.28 8.65 11.24
C HIS A 91 -0.51 9.98 11.21
N PHE A 92 -0.22 10.53 10.04
CA PHE A 92 0.30 11.89 9.91
C PHE A 92 -0.68 12.89 10.56
N PRO A 93 -0.24 13.87 11.38
CA PRO A 93 1.15 14.32 11.58
C PRO A 93 1.95 13.60 12.68
N MET A 94 1.32 12.72 13.46
CA MET A 94 1.98 12.02 14.59
C MET A 94 3.06 11.02 14.13
N CYS A 95 2.94 10.50 12.92
CA CYS A 95 3.98 9.72 12.25
C CYS A 95 4.22 10.27 10.84
N ASP A 96 5.46 10.64 10.53
CA ASP A 96 5.88 11.19 9.24
C ASP A 96 6.50 10.14 8.29
N GLY A 97 6.39 8.85 8.65
CA GLY A 97 6.97 7.75 7.90
C GLY A 97 6.45 7.70 6.46
N ARG A 98 7.36 7.50 5.51
CA ARG A 98 7.10 7.56 4.06
C ARG A 98 7.85 6.47 3.32
N LEU A 99 7.28 6.01 2.22
CA LEU A 99 7.96 5.19 1.20
C LEU A 99 8.15 6.01 -0.06
N ALA A 100 9.21 5.70 -0.82
CA ALA A 100 9.46 6.32 -2.11
C ALA A 100 8.45 5.79 -3.15
N ALA A 101 7.95 6.66 -4.01
CA ALA A 101 7.25 6.24 -5.23
C ALA A 101 8.25 5.60 -6.22
N CYS A 102 7.76 4.62 -6.98
CA CYS A 102 8.52 3.97 -8.03
C CYS A 102 8.68 4.91 -9.23
N GLU A 103 9.91 5.16 -9.67
CA GLU A 103 10.17 6.00 -10.85
C GLU A 103 9.74 5.34 -12.17
N GLY A 104 9.59 4.02 -12.21
CA GLY A 104 9.21 3.29 -13.42
C GLY A 104 7.73 3.44 -13.77
N CYS A 105 6.83 3.23 -12.81
CA CYS A 105 5.38 3.34 -13.03
C CYS A 105 4.75 4.60 -12.44
N ASN A 106 5.49 5.37 -11.65
CA ASN A 106 5.03 6.53 -10.89
C ASN A 106 3.79 6.27 -10.01
N ASP A 107 3.51 4.99 -9.73
CA ASP A 107 2.30 4.58 -9.04
C ASP A 107 2.61 3.77 -7.77
N GLY A 108 3.35 2.67 -7.90
CA GLY A 108 3.68 1.79 -6.78
C GLY A 108 4.68 2.37 -5.79
N ALA A 109 4.69 1.84 -4.57
CA ALA A 109 5.67 2.17 -3.53
C ALA A 109 6.88 1.24 -3.62
N MET A 110 8.07 1.77 -3.37
CA MET A 110 9.30 0.97 -3.23
C MET A 110 9.36 0.37 -1.83
N VAL A 111 9.35 -0.95 -1.76
CA VAL A 111 9.31 -1.73 -0.51
C VAL A 111 10.54 -2.62 -0.41
N ALA A 112 11.13 -2.75 0.77
CA ALA A 112 12.23 -3.66 0.99
C ALA A 112 11.73 -5.11 0.92
N VAL A 113 12.36 -5.93 0.08
CA VAL A 113 12.09 -7.38 -0.02
C VAL A 113 13.14 -8.15 0.81
N ASP A 114 14.38 -7.67 0.77
CA ASP A 114 15.49 -8.17 1.57
C ASP A 114 16.44 -7.02 1.95
N TRP A 115 17.64 -7.37 2.43
CA TRP A 115 18.67 -6.42 2.87
C TRP A 115 19.33 -5.63 1.73
N GLN A 116 19.23 -6.12 0.48
CA GLN A 116 19.91 -5.57 -0.68
C GLN A 116 18.95 -5.09 -1.78
N VAL A 117 17.68 -5.48 -1.74
CA VAL A 117 16.72 -5.27 -2.81
C VAL A 117 15.47 -4.58 -2.29
N MET A 118 15.06 -3.55 -3.02
CA MET A 118 13.70 -3.01 -2.95
C MET A 118 12.94 -3.34 -4.23
N GLU A 119 11.65 -3.64 -4.10
CA GLU A 119 10.75 -3.96 -5.20
C GLU A 119 9.57 -2.97 -5.21
N CYS A 120 9.10 -2.60 -6.39
CA CYS A 120 7.89 -1.82 -6.54
C CYS A 120 6.65 -2.67 -6.26
N SER A 121 5.78 -2.20 -5.37
CA SER A 121 4.52 -2.88 -5.06
C SER A 121 3.60 -3.06 -6.28
N GLY A 122 3.64 -2.13 -7.24
CA GLY A 122 2.86 -2.14 -8.48
C GLY A 122 3.53 -2.90 -9.64
N CYS A 123 4.55 -2.29 -10.27
CA CYS A 123 5.16 -2.83 -11.50
C CYS A 123 6.27 -3.86 -11.26
N LYS A 124 6.56 -4.24 -10.01
CA LYS A 124 7.57 -5.24 -9.63
C LYS A 124 9.01 -4.91 -10.05
N THR A 125 9.29 -3.67 -10.44
CA THR A 125 10.66 -3.20 -10.70
C THR A 125 11.51 -3.35 -9.44
N ARG A 126 12.69 -3.96 -9.60
CA ARG A 126 13.67 -4.16 -8.52
C ARG A 126 14.81 -3.16 -8.63
N VAL A 127 15.23 -2.64 -7.49
CA VAL A 127 16.35 -1.70 -7.36
C VAL A 127 17.20 -2.06 -6.15
N GLU A 128 18.46 -1.63 -6.17
CA GLU A 128 19.36 -1.87 -5.05
C GLU A 128 19.00 -0.99 -3.85
N ARG A 129 18.85 -1.63 -2.69
CA ARG A 129 18.63 -0.97 -1.39
C ARG A 129 19.92 -0.28 -0.93
N CYS A 130 19.78 0.92 -0.38
CA CYS A 130 20.91 1.71 0.09
C CYS A 130 21.53 1.06 1.33
N ALA A 131 22.76 0.56 1.19
CA ALA A 131 23.50 -0.10 2.27
C ALA A 131 23.84 0.81 3.47
N ARG A 132 23.64 2.14 3.38
CA ARG A 132 23.95 3.07 4.47
C ARG A 132 22.77 3.40 5.37
N CYS A 133 21.61 3.66 4.77
CA CYS A 133 20.41 4.07 5.53
C CYS A 133 19.35 2.99 5.58
N GLU A 134 19.46 1.94 4.77
CA GLU A 134 18.51 0.83 4.68
C GLU A 134 17.05 1.24 4.36
N GLU A 135 16.75 2.52 4.21
CA GLU A 135 15.40 3.03 3.91
C GLU A 135 15.26 3.57 2.48
N GLY A 136 16.38 3.91 1.84
CA GLY A 136 16.42 4.40 0.46
C GLY A 136 16.90 3.34 -0.53
N HIS A 137 16.84 3.65 -1.83
CA HIS A 137 17.47 2.84 -2.89
C HIS A 137 18.50 3.67 -3.65
N LEU A 138 19.37 3.00 -4.40
CA LEU A 138 20.31 3.66 -5.29
C LEU A 138 19.62 4.09 -6.58
N LYS A 139 19.86 5.33 -6.96
CA LYS A 139 19.45 5.92 -8.24
C LYS A 139 20.69 6.37 -9.00
N LEU A 140 20.70 6.12 -10.30
CA LEU A 140 21.76 6.60 -11.16
C LEU A 140 21.59 8.11 -11.36
N ARG A 141 22.62 8.87 -11.04
CA ARG A 141 22.69 10.32 -11.23
C ARG A 141 23.90 10.66 -12.08
N THR A 142 23.83 11.83 -12.71
CA THR A 142 24.92 12.38 -13.50
C THR A 142 25.47 13.61 -12.81
N ASN A 143 26.78 13.66 -12.61
CA ASN A 143 27.43 14.84 -12.06
C ASN A 143 27.41 15.96 -13.11
N SER A 144 26.93 17.13 -12.71
CA SER A 144 26.74 18.26 -13.63
C SER A 144 28.05 18.77 -14.23
N ARG A 145 29.18 18.64 -13.50
CA ARG A 145 30.49 19.19 -13.88
C ARG A 145 31.23 18.31 -14.88
N ASP A 146 31.47 17.05 -14.52
CA ASP A 146 32.30 16.12 -15.31
C ASP A 146 31.47 15.12 -16.15
N LYS A 147 30.13 15.19 -16.05
CA LYS A 147 29.19 14.26 -16.71
C LYS A 147 29.38 12.79 -16.32
N SER A 148 30.16 12.51 -15.29
CA SER A 148 30.32 11.16 -14.74
C SER A 148 29.00 10.67 -14.17
N LYS A 149 28.74 9.37 -14.31
CA LYS A 149 27.58 8.71 -13.72
C LYS A 149 27.96 8.12 -12.38
N PHE A 150 27.07 8.24 -11.41
CA PHE A 150 27.27 7.68 -10.07
C PHE A 150 25.93 7.27 -9.47
N TRP A 151 25.97 6.26 -8.60
CA TRP A 151 24.83 5.85 -7.81
C TRP A 151 24.70 6.72 -6.56
N ALA A 152 23.50 7.21 -6.28
CA ALA A 152 23.21 8.02 -5.10
C ALA A 152 21.94 7.52 -4.39
N CYS A 153 21.89 7.67 -3.07
CA CYS A 153 20.69 7.32 -2.31
C CYS A 153 19.48 8.19 -2.70
N SER A 154 18.32 7.56 -2.85
CA SER A 154 17.04 8.21 -3.11
C SER A 154 16.58 9.17 -2.00
N LYS A 155 17.11 9.02 -0.78
CA LYS A 155 16.86 9.91 0.37
C LYS A 155 17.86 11.07 0.49
N TRP A 156 18.72 11.30 -0.51
CA TRP A 156 19.62 12.44 -0.51
C TRP A 156 18.85 13.78 -0.45
N ARG A 157 19.35 14.72 0.35
CA ARG A 157 18.84 16.10 0.43
C ARG A 157 20.00 17.08 0.47
N ALA A 158 19.83 18.24 -0.13
CA ALA A 158 20.85 19.29 -0.16
C ALA A 158 21.08 19.94 1.22
N ASP A 159 20.09 19.90 2.10
CA ASP A 159 20.11 20.48 3.45
C ASP A 159 20.89 19.66 4.48
N GLY A 160 21.42 18.49 4.11
CA GLY A 160 22.17 17.62 5.00
C GLY A 160 21.31 16.66 5.85
N THR A 161 19.98 16.79 5.83
CA THR A 161 19.07 15.93 6.62
C THR A 161 18.84 14.55 6.01
N GLY A 162 19.32 14.33 4.78
CA GLY A 162 19.13 13.11 4.02
C GLY A 162 20.29 12.11 4.10
N CYS A 163 20.19 11.02 3.34
CA CYS A 163 21.29 10.06 3.20
C CYS A 163 22.23 10.48 2.07
N HIS A 164 23.50 10.73 2.40
CA HIS A 164 24.55 11.14 1.45
C HIS A 164 25.40 9.98 0.92
N PHE A 165 24.87 8.76 0.91
CA PHE A 165 25.59 7.62 0.33
C PHE A 165 25.68 7.73 -1.19
N THR A 166 26.88 7.53 -1.72
CA THR A 166 27.17 7.46 -3.15
C THR A 166 28.14 6.31 -3.45
N ARG A 167 28.08 5.78 -4.68
CA ARG A 167 29.00 4.78 -5.21
C ARG A 167 29.27 5.08 -6.68
N ASN A 168 30.48 4.83 -7.16
CA ASN A 168 30.82 5.02 -8.57
C ASN A 168 29.92 4.14 -9.46
N GLY A 169 29.48 4.70 -10.57
CA GLY A 169 28.54 4.12 -11.52
C GLY A 169 29.20 3.36 -12.66
#